data_AF-A0A9Q1BMF8-F1
#
_entry.id   AF-A0A9Q1BMF8-F1
#
_cell.length_a   1.000
_cell.length_b   1.000
_cell.length_c   1.000
_cell.angle_alpha   90.00
_cell.angle_beta   90.00
_cell.angle_gamma   90.00
#
_symmetry.space_group_name_H-M   'P 1'
#
loop_
_entity.id
_entity.type
_entity.pdbx_description
1 polymer ?
#
loop_
_entity_poly.entity_id
_entity_poly.type
_entity_poly.pdbx_seq_one_letter_code
_entity_poly.pdbx_strand_id
1 'polypeptide(L)'
;MEPYQGLFLALSSILNKLETGRYHGCQILELLHGGDWMYGQPKIIQTVQRILYTCHCIMFDQLTTWLLHGLLLDEYGEFFIHETKDTQREETDTGDDDDDLGIGGITGRQMRNALFEQQVTDRTEVAHDCFAINAPMLPSYIPLRIAEKILFAGESVQMFESKKQKTVAKYTDPVLGKNEEKFAAKLTELKQQPVFSIHQFDVVISEIRSCVAEHLWTLVVEEHDLVSELIIAKDFFLLGRGELFLAFIDQAQSLLQTPPNHTIEHYTNMAFQQAAHKVLFEDDDILSRFHITVPVEEESKKKRDKRIVSRGAFPESAVGGKLESGWHLMGMSCTFHWPMHIVFTPSVVERYNRLFKFLLTVKRVQLELQQCWLHQMEKKNHLAIAEDITIWQLRSHMAFLIDSIQYYFQVDVLDTQFSYLLSKIQATRDFEAVRLSHDQFLTSLLVQCFLLTKPVYHCLMELLDLCHSFAILLLKTKSFESRERVQMAQQAQNFNQLSSLLFKILSGAKGTQSNPHLSQLLLRLDFNKYYSLAEGAIARLLPAS
;
A
#
# COMPACT_ATOMS: atom_id res chain seq x y z
N MET A 1 -65.62 6.86 -15.95
CA MET A 1 -64.30 7.49 -16.19
C MET A 1 -63.76 8.24 -14.97
N GLU A 2 -64.63 8.80 -14.11
CA GLU A 2 -64.24 9.45 -12.83
C GLU A 2 -63.25 8.66 -11.95
N PRO A 3 -63.38 7.33 -11.74
CA PRO A 3 -62.44 6.61 -10.86
C PRO A 3 -61.02 6.45 -11.45
N TYR A 4 -60.83 6.74 -12.74
CA TYR A 4 -59.54 6.61 -13.43
C TYR A 4 -58.87 7.95 -13.72
N GLN A 5 -59.59 9.08 -13.64
CA GLN A 5 -59.01 10.41 -13.88
C GLN A 5 -57.86 10.72 -12.92
N GLY A 6 -58.02 10.42 -11.63
CA GLY A 6 -56.94 10.61 -10.64
C GLY A 6 -55.72 9.73 -10.91
N LEU A 7 -55.93 8.51 -11.42
CA LEU A 7 -54.85 7.59 -11.77
C LEU A 7 -54.08 8.06 -13.02
N PHE A 8 -54.80 8.46 -14.07
CA PHE A 8 -54.18 8.96 -15.31
C PHE A 8 -53.43 10.27 -15.10
N LEU A 9 -53.93 11.18 -14.27
CA LEU A 9 -53.22 12.42 -13.91
C LEU A 9 -51.92 12.12 -13.16
N ALA A 10 -51.94 11.16 -12.22
CA ALA A 10 -50.74 10.75 -11.50
C ALA A 10 -49.71 10.09 -12.43
N LEU A 11 -50.13 9.17 -13.32
CA LEU A 11 -49.25 8.53 -14.31
C LEU A 11 -48.69 9.54 -15.32
N SER A 12 -49.50 10.50 -15.78
CA SER A 12 -49.03 11.59 -16.65
C SER A 12 -48.02 12.48 -15.95
N SER A 13 -48.19 12.76 -14.66
CA SER A 13 -47.19 13.51 -13.88
C SER A 13 -45.87 12.73 -13.74
N ILE A 14 -45.92 11.41 -13.52
CA ILE A 14 -44.74 10.54 -13.49
C ILE A 14 -44.03 10.56 -14.84
N LEU A 15 -44.76 10.38 -15.94
CA LEU A 15 -44.21 10.44 -17.31
C LEU A 15 -43.57 11.80 -17.61
N ASN A 16 -44.24 12.90 -17.28
CA ASN A 16 -43.67 14.24 -17.46
C ASN A 16 -42.39 14.42 -16.64
N LYS A 17 -42.31 13.90 -15.40
CA LYS A 17 -41.08 13.93 -14.59
C LYS A 17 -39.98 13.06 -15.20
N LEU A 18 -40.32 11.89 -15.75
CA LEU A 18 -39.36 11.01 -16.45
C LEU A 18 -38.80 11.68 -17.70
N GLU A 19 -39.65 12.28 -18.54
CA GLU A 19 -39.26 12.96 -19.78
C GLU A 19 -38.46 14.24 -19.52
N THR A 20 -38.86 15.05 -18.53
CA THR A 20 -38.15 16.30 -18.18
C THR A 20 -36.81 16.06 -17.50
N GLY A 21 -36.71 15.00 -16.67
CA GLY A 21 -35.47 14.68 -15.95
C GLY A 21 -34.49 13.80 -16.72
N ARG A 22 -34.86 13.28 -17.90
CA ARG A 22 -34.06 12.34 -18.71
C ARG A 22 -33.50 11.18 -17.86
N TYR A 23 -34.35 10.61 -17.01
CA TYR A 23 -33.96 9.49 -16.14
C TYR A 23 -33.57 8.28 -16.99
N HIS A 24 -32.44 7.65 -16.68
CA HIS A 24 -31.90 6.49 -17.38
C HIS A 24 -31.67 5.32 -16.41
N GLY A 25 -31.91 4.09 -16.87
CA GLY A 25 -31.64 2.85 -16.12
C GLY A 25 -32.22 2.83 -14.70
N CYS A 26 -31.38 2.50 -13.72
CA CYS A 26 -31.75 2.41 -12.31
C CYS A 26 -32.24 3.74 -11.67
N GLN A 27 -32.03 4.89 -12.31
CA GLN A 27 -32.60 6.17 -11.83
C GLN A 27 -34.13 6.20 -11.96
N ILE A 28 -34.70 5.39 -12.85
CA ILE A 28 -36.15 5.21 -12.97
C ILE A 28 -36.70 4.54 -11.70
N LEU A 29 -35.96 3.58 -11.13
CA LEU A 29 -36.32 2.93 -9.86
C LEU A 29 -36.32 3.93 -8.71
N GLU A 30 -35.33 4.81 -8.68
CA GLU A 30 -35.20 5.87 -7.67
C GLU A 30 -36.41 6.80 -7.69
N LEU A 31 -36.78 7.29 -8.88
CA LEU A 31 -37.94 8.16 -9.05
C LEU A 31 -39.21 7.45 -8.60
N LEU A 32 -39.44 6.21 -9.05
CA LEU A 32 -40.63 5.44 -8.72
C LEU A 32 -40.78 5.16 -7.22
N HIS A 33 -39.68 4.96 -6.50
CA HIS A 33 -39.65 4.69 -5.07
C HIS A 33 -39.75 5.97 -4.22
N GLY A 34 -39.09 7.07 -4.63
CA GLY A 34 -39.01 8.32 -3.87
C GLY A 34 -40.13 9.33 -4.13
N GLY A 35 -41.02 9.09 -5.09
CA GLY A 35 -42.01 10.07 -5.50
C GLY A 35 -43.20 10.26 -4.55
N ASP A 36 -43.72 11.49 -4.53
CA ASP A 36 -44.86 11.94 -3.71
C ASP A 36 -46.14 11.08 -3.86
N TRP A 37 -46.24 10.30 -4.94
CA TRP A 37 -47.34 9.37 -5.21
C TRP A 37 -47.43 8.19 -4.23
N MET A 38 -46.38 7.93 -3.44
CA MET A 38 -46.40 6.94 -2.36
C MET A 38 -47.26 7.36 -1.16
N TYR A 39 -47.57 8.65 -1.00
CA TYR A 39 -48.40 9.19 0.10
C TYR A 39 -49.86 9.45 -0.31
N GLY A 40 -50.25 8.98 -1.50
CA GLY A 40 -51.55 9.25 -2.12
C GLY A 40 -52.62 8.18 -1.92
N GLN A 41 -53.60 8.13 -2.83
CA GLN A 41 -54.68 7.14 -2.80
C GLN A 41 -54.15 5.70 -2.96
N PRO A 42 -54.71 4.70 -2.26
CA PRO A 42 -54.21 3.32 -2.26
C PRO A 42 -54.21 2.68 -3.66
N LYS A 43 -55.12 3.10 -4.56
CA LYS A 43 -55.14 2.63 -5.95
C LYS A 43 -53.92 3.09 -6.77
N ILE A 44 -53.43 4.31 -6.50
CA ILE A 44 -52.24 4.86 -7.17
C ILE A 44 -51.01 4.12 -6.65
N ILE A 45 -50.91 3.95 -5.32
CA ILE A 45 -49.82 3.21 -4.67
C ILE A 45 -49.72 1.78 -5.23
N GLN A 46 -50.84 1.04 -5.30
CA GLN A 46 -50.85 -0.32 -5.87
C GLN A 46 -50.44 -0.35 -7.35
N THR A 47 -50.82 0.66 -8.13
CA THR A 47 -50.45 0.72 -9.55
C THR A 47 -48.96 1.00 -9.72
N VAL A 48 -48.42 1.97 -8.96
CA VAL A 48 -46.99 2.28 -8.99
C VAL A 48 -46.17 1.11 -8.43
N GLN A 49 -46.63 0.42 -7.39
CA GLN A 49 -46.00 -0.80 -6.87
C GLN A 49 -45.92 -1.91 -7.93
N ARG A 50 -46.95 -2.09 -8.75
CA ARG A 50 -46.92 -3.05 -9.87
C ARG A 50 -45.90 -2.66 -10.95
N ILE A 51 -45.78 -1.37 -11.25
CA ILE A 51 -44.77 -0.86 -12.19
C ILE A 51 -43.37 -1.08 -11.61
N LEU A 52 -43.15 -0.70 -10.35
CA LEU A 52 -41.90 -0.87 -9.63
C LEU A 52 -41.49 -2.35 -9.56
N TYR A 53 -42.42 -3.26 -9.26
CA TYR A 53 -42.20 -4.71 -9.30
C TYR A 53 -41.69 -5.20 -10.66
N THR A 54 -42.27 -4.68 -11.75
CA THR A 54 -41.85 -5.05 -13.11
C THR A 54 -40.43 -4.54 -13.40
N CYS A 55 -40.07 -3.35 -12.93
CA CYS A 55 -38.72 -2.82 -13.06
C CYS A 55 -37.70 -3.59 -12.16
N HIS A 56 -38.09 -3.95 -10.93
CA HIS A 56 -37.25 -4.78 -10.05
C HIS A 56 -36.99 -6.16 -10.64
N CYS A 57 -37.94 -6.74 -11.38
CA CYS A 57 -37.71 -8.00 -12.10
C CYS A 57 -36.48 -7.92 -13.02
N ILE A 58 -36.30 -6.81 -13.73
CA ILE A 58 -35.16 -6.59 -14.64
C ILE A 58 -33.87 -6.46 -13.84
N MET A 59 -33.89 -5.68 -12.76
CA MET A 59 -32.75 -5.54 -11.84
C MET A 59 -32.33 -6.90 -11.24
N PHE A 60 -33.29 -7.74 -10.84
CA PHE A 60 -33.00 -9.09 -10.33
C PHE A 60 -32.44 -10.02 -11.39
N ASP A 61 -32.86 -9.90 -12.65
CA ASP A 61 -32.28 -10.67 -13.75
C ASP A 61 -30.80 -10.30 -13.96
N GLN A 62 -30.48 -9.00 -14.00
CA GLN A 62 -29.09 -8.51 -14.06
C GLN A 62 -28.26 -8.93 -12.84
N LEU A 63 -28.84 -8.84 -11.64
CA LEU A 63 -28.18 -9.30 -10.42
C LEU A 63 -27.91 -10.80 -10.42
N THR A 64 -28.84 -11.60 -10.94
CA THR A 64 -28.69 -13.07 -11.00
C THR A 64 -27.59 -13.45 -11.98
N THR A 65 -27.50 -12.78 -13.14
CA THR A 65 -26.41 -13.04 -14.09
C THR A 65 -25.05 -12.61 -13.54
N TRP A 66 -24.99 -11.46 -12.86
CA TRP A 66 -23.75 -10.97 -12.24
C TRP A 66 -23.29 -11.82 -11.06
N LEU A 67 -24.18 -12.13 -10.11
CA LEU A 67 -23.83 -12.83 -8.88
C LEU A 67 -23.57 -14.32 -9.07
N LEU A 68 -24.27 -14.96 -10.02
CA LEU A 68 -24.13 -16.41 -10.25
C LEU A 68 -23.08 -16.74 -11.30
N HIS A 69 -22.94 -15.91 -12.33
CA HIS A 69 -22.07 -16.19 -13.48
C HIS A 69 -20.98 -15.13 -13.70
N GLY A 70 -20.93 -14.05 -12.91
CA GLY A 70 -19.95 -12.97 -13.13
C GLY A 70 -20.17 -12.19 -14.43
N LEU A 71 -21.25 -12.43 -15.16
CA LEU A 71 -21.50 -11.82 -16.46
C LEU A 71 -22.27 -10.51 -16.31
N LEU A 72 -21.61 -9.40 -16.66
CA LEU A 72 -22.25 -8.09 -16.75
C LEU A 72 -22.94 -7.93 -18.12
N LEU A 73 -24.24 -8.22 -18.16
CA LEU A 73 -25.10 -8.01 -19.35
C LEU A 73 -25.73 -6.62 -19.32
N ASP A 74 -24.91 -5.60 -19.62
CA ASP A 74 -25.35 -4.21 -19.62
C ASP A 74 -24.82 -3.45 -20.85
N GLU A 75 -25.55 -3.54 -21.97
CA GLU A 75 -25.19 -2.86 -23.22
C GLU A 75 -25.40 -1.33 -23.16
N TYR A 76 -26.28 -0.86 -22.25
CA TYR A 76 -26.75 0.52 -22.22
C TYR A 76 -26.32 1.30 -20.96
N GLY A 77 -25.49 0.69 -20.09
CA GLY A 77 -24.98 1.33 -18.87
C GLY A 77 -26.10 1.66 -17.86
N GLU A 78 -27.10 0.78 -17.76
CA GLU A 78 -28.29 0.95 -16.94
C GLU A 78 -28.11 0.43 -15.50
N PHE A 79 -27.12 -0.44 -15.29
CA PHE A 79 -26.85 -1.08 -14.01
C PHE A 79 -25.87 -0.24 -13.18
N PHE A 80 -25.94 -0.39 -11.85
CA PHE A 80 -25.07 0.35 -10.93
C PHE A 80 -23.65 -0.21 -10.83
N ILE A 81 -23.34 -1.30 -11.55
CA ILE A 81 -21.97 -1.83 -11.71
C ILE A 81 -21.57 -1.65 -13.16
N HIS A 82 -20.41 -1.04 -13.40
CA HIS A 82 -19.88 -0.86 -14.75
C HIS A 82 -18.47 -1.42 -14.85
N GLU A 83 -18.07 -1.80 -16.06
CA GLU A 83 -16.66 -2.12 -16.34
C GLU A 83 -15.87 -0.81 -16.45
N THR A 84 -14.78 -0.69 -15.70
CA THR A 84 -13.79 0.39 -15.83
C THR A 84 -12.95 0.12 -17.07
N LYS A 85 -13.53 0.28 -18.27
CA LYS A 85 -12.74 0.28 -19.50
C LYS A 85 -11.83 1.50 -19.48
N ASP A 86 -10.56 1.29 -19.80
CA ASP A 86 -9.47 2.28 -19.87
C ASP A 86 -9.67 3.27 -21.04
N THR A 87 -10.85 3.86 -21.10
CA THR A 87 -11.24 4.87 -22.10
C THR A 87 -11.15 6.22 -21.42
N GLN A 88 -10.03 6.90 -21.70
CA GLN A 88 -9.85 8.35 -21.69
C GLN A 88 -10.56 9.09 -20.55
N ARG A 89 -9.77 9.51 -19.56
CA ARG A 89 -10.09 10.66 -18.71
C ARG A 89 -10.36 11.87 -19.62
N GLU A 90 -11.60 12.06 -20.05
CA GLU A 90 -12.05 13.37 -20.51
C GLU A 90 -12.11 14.25 -19.27
N GLU A 91 -11.11 15.12 -19.18
CA GLU A 91 -11.15 16.34 -18.38
C GLU A 91 -12.46 17.06 -18.69
N THR A 92 -13.42 16.98 -17.77
CA THR A 92 -14.47 18.00 -17.71
C THR A 92 -13.83 19.22 -17.07
N ASP A 93 -13.20 20.00 -17.94
CA ASP A 93 -12.87 21.40 -17.76
C ASP A 93 -14.14 22.13 -17.30
N THR A 94 -14.25 22.32 -15.98
CA THR A 94 -15.13 23.33 -15.39
C THR A 94 -14.20 24.26 -14.65
N GLY A 95 -14.11 25.47 -15.21
CA GLY A 95 -13.04 26.42 -14.98
C GLY A 95 -12.86 26.85 -13.53
N ASP A 96 -11.63 27.32 -13.31
CA ASP A 96 -11.22 28.20 -12.22
C ASP A 96 -12.36 29.09 -11.72
N ASP A 97 -12.65 29.00 -10.43
CA ASP A 97 -12.86 30.18 -9.60
C ASP A 97 -12.00 29.96 -8.33
N ASP A 98 -10.80 30.53 -8.39
CA ASP A 98 -9.97 30.86 -7.24
C ASP A 98 -10.74 31.86 -6.36
N ASP A 99 -11.14 31.43 -5.17
CA ASP A 99 -11.29 32.32 -4.02
C ASP A 99 -10.71 31.62 -2.77
N ASP A 100 -9.41 31.78 -2.63
CA ASP A 100 -8.63 31.51 -1.42
C ASP A 100 -9.01 32.55 -0.35
N LEU A 101 -9.67 32.10 0.71
CA LEU A 101 -9.68 32.79 2.01
C LEU A 101 -9.20 31.81 3.07
N GLY A 102 -7.88 31.83 3.30
CA GLY A 102 -7.20 31.05 4.31
C GLY A 102 -7.78 31.23 5.72
N ILE A 103 -8.12 30.10 6.34
CA ILE A 103 -8.00 29.75 7.77
C ILE A 103 -8.01 28.20 7.83
N GLY A 104 -7.10 27.63 8.62
CA GLY A 104 -6.66 26.23 8.56
C GLY A 104 -7.72 25.13 8.76
N GLY A 105 -7.54 24.05 7.98
CA GLY A 105 -8.24 22.78 8.12
C GLY A 105 -8.18 21.97 6.82
N ILE A 106 -7.23 21.04 6.71
CA ILE A 106 -7.09 20.12 5.57
C ILE A 106 -8.39 19.31 5.45
N THR A 107 -9.14 19.45 4.36
CA THR A 107 -10.35 18.65 4.13
C THR A 107 -9.98 17.27 3.60
N GLY A 108 -10.74 16.24 3.97
CA GLY A 108 -10.48 14.83 3.63
C GLY A 108 -10.34 14.52 2.13
N ARG A 109 -10.73 15.45 1.24
CA ARG A 109 -10.58 15.36 -0.21
C ARG A 109 -9.14 15.64 -0.67
N GLN A 110 -8.43 16.56 -0.03
CA GLN A 110 -7.01 16.83 -0.28
C GLN A 110 -6.13 15.67 0.22
N MET A 111 -6.50 15.03 1.33
CA MET A 111 -5.80 13.84 1.84
C MET A 111 -6.01 12.61 0.93
N ARG A 112 -7.21 12.47 0.33
CA ARG A 112 -7.50 11.41 -0.65
C ARG A 112 -6.74 11.60 -1.97
N ASN A 113 -6.63 12.84 -2.45
CA ASN A 113 -5.87 13.15 -3.66
C ASN A 113 -4.35 13.00 -3.44
N ALA A 114 -3.83 13.40 -2.27
CA ALA A 114 -2.41 13.19 -1.94
C ALA A 114 -2.02 11.71 -1.79
N LEU A 115 -2.97 10.84 -1.43
CA LEU A 115 -2.79 9.37 -1.42
C LEU A 115 -2.87 8.76 -2.83
N PHE A 116 -3.63 9.37 -3.74
CA PHE A 116 -3.80 8.92 -5.12
C PHE A 116 -2.69 9.41 -6.07
N GLU A 117 -2.14 10.61 -5.85
CA GLU A 117 -1.09 11.19 -6.70
C GLU A 117 0.25 10.44 -6.60
N GLN A 118 0.50 9.71 -5.51
CA GLN A 118 1.68 8.85 -5.39
C GLN A 118 1.56 7.50 -6.13
N GLN A 119 0.43 7.21 -6.78
CA GLN A 119 0.17 5.91 -7.45
C GLN A 119 0.38 5.92 -8.97
N VAL A 120 0.75 7.05 -9.60
CA VAL A 120 0.68 7.18 -11.08
C VAL A 120 2.04 7.04 -11.79
N THR A 121 3.12 6.70 -11.09
CA THR A 121 4.44 6.48 -11.72
C THR A 121 4.83 4.99 -11.70
N ASP A 122 4.05 4.13 -12.34
CA ASP A 122 4.63 3.10 -13.22
C ASP A 122 3.54 2.35 -14.00
N ARG A 123 3.70 2.31 -15.32
CA ARG A 123 2.80 1.62 -16.24
C ARG A 123 3.26 0.17 -16.38
N THR A 124 2.66 -0.73 -15.62
CA THR A 124 2.54 -2.15 -16.01
C THR A 124 1.21 -2.69 -15.51
N GLU A 125 0.35 -2.98 -16.49
CA GLU A 125 -1.04 -3.38 -16.36
C GLU A 125 -1.18 -4.76 -15.68
N VAL A 126 -1.77 -4.78 -14.49
CA VAL A 126 -2.40 -6.00 -13.94
C VAL A 126 -3.79 -5.62 -13.45
N ALA A 127 -4.78 -6.32 -14.00
CA ALA A 127 -6.22 -6.12 -13.87
C ALA A 127 -6.73 -6.29 -12.43
N HIS A 128 -6.64 -5.23 -11.65
CA HIS A 128 -7.38 -5.07 -10.40
C HIS A 128 -8.12 -3.74 -10.54
N ASP A 129 -9.44 -3.74 -10.36
CA ASP A 129 -10.39 -2.65 -10.59
C ASP A 129 -11.04 -2.60 -11.99
N CYS A 130 -11.30 -3.77 -12.60
CA CYS A 130 -12.09 -3.85 -13.83
C CYS A 130 -13.56 -3.44 -13.63
N PHE A 131 -14.08 -3.43 -12.41
CA PHE A 131 -15.46 -3.05 -12.13
C PHE A 131 -15.55 -2.00 -11.03
N ALA A 132 -16.52 -1.10 -11.14
CA ALA A 132 -16.76 -0.06 -10.15
C ALA A 132 -18.26 0.24 -10.00
N ILE A 133 -18.62 0.80 -8.84
CA ILE A 133 -20.00 1.21 -8.54
C ILE A 133 -20.27 2.56 -9.20
N ASN A 134 -21.23 2.60 -10.11
CA ASN A 134 -21.76 3.82 -10.70
C ASN A 134 -22.72 4.50 -9.70
N ALA A 135 -22.19 5.35 -8.82
CA ALA A 135 -22.96 6.08 -7.80
C ALA A 135 -24.26 6.74 -8.31
N PRO A 136 -24.32 7.43 -9.47
CA PRO A 136 -25.55 8.03 -9.97
C PRO A 136 -26.61 7.02 -10.47
N MET A 137 -26.25 5.75 -10.66
CA MET A 137 -27.18 4.67 -11.02
C MET A 137 -27.59 3.83 -9.79
N LEU A 138 -27.04 4.08 -8.61
CA LEU A 138 -27.42 3.35 -7.41
C LEU A 138 -28.72 3.94 -6.82
N PRO A 139 -29.81 3.16 -6.69
CA PRO A 139 -31.01 3.63 -6.01
C PRO A 139 -30.73 3.90 -4.52
N SER A 140 -31.20 5.03 -3.97
CA SER A 140 -30.93 5.49 -2.60
C SER A 140 -31.47 4.55 -1.53
N TYR A 141 -32.53 3.80 -1.84
CA TYR A 141 -33.07 2.78 -0.94
C TYR A 141 -32.18 1.54 -0.83
N ILE A 142 -31.17 1.38 -1.70
CA ILE A 142 -30.12 0.36 -1.59
C ILE A 142 -28.87 1.03 -1.01
N PRO A 143 -28.49 0.72 0.25
CA PRO A 143 -27.28 1.25 0.84
C PRO A 143 -26.03 0.86 0.05
N LEU A 144 -25.06 1.79 -0.04
CA LEU A 144 -23.76 1.54 -0.68
C LEU A 144 -23.07 0.28 -0.16
N ARG A 145 -23.22 -0.03 1.14
CA ARG A 145 -22.68 -1.24 1.76
C ARG A 145 -23.19 -2.54 1.12
N ILE A 146 -24.44 -2.56 0.64
CA ILE A 146 -24.97 -3.75 -0.06
C ILE A 146 -24.43 -3.80 -1.48
N ALA A 147 -24.34 -2.65 -2.15
CA ALA A 147 -23.74 -2.56 -3.49
C ALA A 147 -22.27 -3.03 -3.50
N GLU A 148 -21.49 -2.69 -2.46
CA GLU A 148 -20.12 -3.19 -2.27
C GLU A 148 -20.08 -4.73 -2.13
N LYS A 149 -21.01 -5.34 -1.39
CA LYS A 149 -21.12 -6.81 -1.31
C LYS A 149 -21.43 -7.45 -2.67
N ILE A 150 -22.31 -6.81 -3.46
CA ILE A 150 -22.69 -7.29 -4.80
C ILE A 150 -21.53 -7.18 -5.77
N LEU A 151 -20.80 -6.05 -5.72
CA LEU A 151 -19.58 -5.86 -6.50
C LEU A 151 -18.57 -6.95 -6.18
N PHE A 152 -18.21 -7.11 -4.90
CA PHE A 152 -17.25 -8.11 -4.47
C PHE A 152 -17.65 -9.54 -4.89
N ALA A 153 -18.91 -9.93 -4.67
CA ALA A 153 -19.38 -11.27 -4.99
C ALA A 153 -19.29 -11.56 -6.50
N GLY A 154 -19.74 -10.63 -7.35
CA GLY A 154 -19.67 -10.84 -8.80
C GLY A 154 -18.28 -10.66 -9.39
N GLU A 155 -17.45 -9.74 -8.87
CA GLU A 155 -16.03 -9.64 -9.25
C GLU A 155 -15.29 -10.95 -8.95
N SER A 156 -15.55 -11.51 -7.77
CA SER A 156 -14.99 -12.78 -7.36
C SER A 156 -15.41 -13.89 -8.32
N VAL A 157 -16.70 -14.07 -8.60
CA VAL A 157 -17.20 -15.09 -9.53
C VAL A 157 -16.65 -14.89 -10.95
N GLN A 158 -16.65 -13.64 -11.44
CA GLN A 158 -16.12 -13.30 -12.76
C GLN A 158 -14.62 -13.61 -12.88
N MET A 159 -13.86 -13.46 -11.80
CA MET A 159 -12.45 -13.80 -11.76
C MET A 159 -12.19 -15.29 -12.01
N PHE A 160 -13.12 -16.17 -11.63
CA PHE A 160 -13.04 -17.60 -11.90
C PHE A 160 -13.56 -17.98 -13.30
N GLU A 161 -14.55 -17.26 -13.81
CA GLU A 161 -15.19 -17.56 -15.11
C GLU A 161 -14.47 -16.94 -16.32
N SER A 162 -13.56 -15.99 -16.10
CA SER A 162 -12.86 -15.30 -17.19
C SER A 162 -12.07 -16.27 -18.08
N LYS A 163 -12.58 -16.49 -19.29
CA LYS A 163 -12.02 -17.34 -20.37
C LYS A 163 -10.56 -17.00 -20.77
N LYS A 164 -10.00 -15.89 -20.28
CA LYS A 164 -8.59 -15.50 -20.50
C LYS A 164 -7.60 -16.33 -19.69
N GLN A 165 -8.03 -17.01 -18.63
CA GLN A 165 -7.19 -17.95 -17.87
C GLN A 165 -7.58 -19.39 -18.19
N LYS A 166 -7.15 -19.89 -19.35
CA LYS A 166 -7.31 -21.31 -19.78
C LYS A 166 -6.68 -22.32 -18.79
N THR A 167 -5.95 -21.85 -17.78
CA THR A 167 -5.38 -22.62 -16.67
C THR A 167 -6.35 -22.83 -15.49
N VAL A 168 -7.35 -21.96 -15.30
CA VAL A 168 -8.29 -22.04 -14.16
C VAL A 168 -9.31 -23.18 -14.34
N ALA A 169 -9.72 -23.45 -15.58
CA ALA A 169 -10.67 -24.52 -15.90
C ALA A 169 -10.17 -25.96 -15.61
N LYS A 170 -8.90 -26.15 -15.22
CA LYS A 170 -8.36 -27.46 -14.84
C LYS A 170 -8.41 -27.75 -13.34
N TYR A 171 -8.64 -26.75 -12.48
CA TYR A 171 -8.43 -26.89 -11.04
C TYR A 171 -9.56 -26.40 -10.14
N THR A 172 -10.61 -25.74 -10.65
CA THR A 172 -11.66 -25.19 -9.78
C THR A 172 -13.04 -25.77 -10.08
N ASP A 173 -13.65 -26.37 -9.06
CA ASP A 173 -15.11 -26.51 -8.98
C ASP A 173 -15.75 -25.11 -9.13
N PRO A 174 -16.97 -24.97 -9.69
CA PRO A 174 -17.65 -23.69 -9.71
C PRO A 174 -17.71 -23.11 -8.28
N VAL A 175 -17.36 -21.83 -8.12
CA VAL A 175 -17.29 -21.13 -6.82
C VAL A 175 -18.54 -21.34 -5.97
N LEU A 176 -19.69 -21.36 -6.63
CA LEU A 176 -21.00 -21.54 -6.03
C LEU A 176 -21.41 -23.02 -5.94
N GLY A 177 -20.79 -23.90 -6.73
CA GLY A 177 -20.96 -25.35 -6.71
C GLY A 177 -22.41 -25.78 -6.54
N LYS A 178 -22.69 -26.58 -5.50
CA LYS A 178 -24.05 -27.06 -5.16
C LYS A 178 -24.99 -26.00 -4.59
N ASN A 179 -24.49 -24.81 -4.30
CA ASN A 179 -25.27 -23.70 -3.76
C ASN A 179 -25.80 -22.77 -4.86
N GLU A 180 -25.31 -22.88 -6.10
CA GLU A 180 -25.80 -22.09 -7.23
C GLU A 180 -27.31 -22.25 -7.43
N GLU A 181 -27.80 -23.50 -7.48
CA GLU A 181 -29.25 -23.79 -7.59
C GLU A 181 -30.04 -23.23 -6.40
N LYS A 182 -29.46 -23.27 -5.20
CA LYS A 182 -30.11 -22.74 -3.98
C LYS A 182 -30.20 -21.22 -4.04
N PHE A 183 -29.15 -20.54 -4.47
CA PHE A 183 -29.14 -19.08 -4.59
C PHE A 183 -30.01 -18.60 -5.74
N ALA A 184 -30.03 -19.30 -6.88
CA ALA A 184 -30.96 -19.05 -7.97
C ALA A 184 -32.42 -19.16 -7.50
N ALA A 185 -32.74 -20.18 -6.70
CA ALA A 185 -34.07 -20.34 -6.13
C ALA A 185 -34.43 -19.19 -5.17
N LYS A 186 -33.52 -18.79 -4.27
CA LYS A 186 -33.72 -17.66 -3.34
C LYS A 186 -33.89 -16.31 -4.06
N LEU A 187 -33.08 -16.05 -5.10
CA LEU A 187 -33.21 -14.84 -5.92
C LEU A 187 -34.53 -14.83 -6.70
N THR A 188 -34.97 -15.99 -7.20
CA THR A 188 -36.27 -16.14 -7.85
C THR A 188 -37.43 -15.93 -6.87
N GLU A 189 -37.31 -16.41 -5.64
CA GLU A 189 -38.30 -16.17 -4.57
C GLU A 189 -38.41 -14.67 -4.24
N LEU A 190 -37.28 -13.97 -4.13
CA LEU A 190 -37.25 -12.51 -3.96
C LEU A 190 -37.88 -11.77 -5.14
N LYS A 191 -37.59 -12.23 -6.38
CA LYS A 191 -38.17 -11.67 -7.60
C LYS A 191 -39.69 -11.81 -7.65
N GLN A 192 -40.27 -12.85 -7.03
CA GLN A 192 -41.72 -13.09 -7.01
C GLN A 192 -42.47 -12.22 -5.98
N GLN A 193 -41.78 -11.55 -5.06
CA GLN A 193 -42.44 -10.74 -4.04
C GLN A 193 -42.95 -9.40 -4.60
N PRO A 194 -44.21 -9.01 -4.34
CA PRO A 194 -44.80 -7.79 -4.88
C PRO A 194 -44.27 -6.50 -4.24
N VAL A 195 -43.61 -6.61 -3.08
CA VAL A 195 -43.04 -5.47 -2.35
C VAL A 195 -41.57 -5.78 -2.08
N PHE A 196 -40.70 -4.84 -2.45
CA PHE A 196 -39.26 -4.97 -2.24
C PHE A 196 -38.91 -4.82 -0.75
N SER A 197 -38.31 -5.87 -0.16
CA SER A 197 -37.83 -5.88 1.21
C SER A 197 -36.30 -5.82 1.25
N ILE A 198 -35.75 -4.68 1.67
CA ILE A 198 -34.30 -4.47 1.79
C ILE A 198 -33.67 -5.49 2.73
N HIS A 199 -34.35 -5.86 3.83
CA HIS A 199 -33.80 -6.82 4.79
C HIS A 199 -33.67 -8.22 4.17
N GLN A 200 -34.69 -8.71 3.47
CA GLN A 200 -34.61 -10.04 2.85
C GLN A 200 -33.58 -10.06 1.72
N PHE A 201 -33.51 -8.96 0.96
CA PHE A 201 -32.48 -8.74 -0.03
C PHE A 201 -31.07 -8.79 0.58
N ASP A 202 -30.79 -8.04 1.65
CA ASP A 202 -29.48 -8.01 2.32
C ASP A 202 -29.07 -9.37 2.89
N VAL A 203 -30.02 -10.15 3.42
CA VAL A 203 -29.76 -11.50 3.93
C VAL A 203 -29.28 -12.41 2.80
N VAL A 204 -30.01 -12.47 1.67
CA VAL A 204 -29.63 -13.33 0.53
C VAL A 204 -28.30 -12.89 -0.06
N ILE A 205 -28.07 -11.59 -0.25
CA ILE A 205 -26.78 -11.08 -0.75
C ILE A 205 -25.64 -11.39 0.22
N SER A 206 -25.87 -11.26 1.53
CA SER A 206 -24.85 -11.56 2.55
C SER A 206 -24.49 -13.05 2.60
N GLU A 207 -25.46 -13.93 2.38
CA GLU A 207 -25.22 -15.37 2.27
C GLU A 207 -24.39 -15.71 1.02
N ILE A 208 -24.74 -15.15 -0.15
CA ILE A 208 -23.96 -15.34 -1.39
C ILE A 208 -22.53 -14.85 -1.18
N ARG A 209 -22.36 -13.63 -0.67
CA ARG A 209 -21.04 -13.05 -0.37
C ARG A 209 -20.22 -13.92 0.57
N SER A 210 -20.83 -14.45 1.63
CA SER A 210 -20.12 -15.29 2.60
C SER A 210 -19.71 -16.65 2.02
N CYS A 211 -20.54 -17.25 1.17
CA CYS A 211 -20.19 -18.48 0.45
C CYS A 211 -19.00 -18.27 -0.50
N VAL A 212 -19.03 -17.17 -1.25
CA VAL A 212 -17.94 -16.81 -2.19
C VAL A 212 -16.65 -16.49 -1.43
N ALA A 213 -16.74 -15.75 -0.31
CA ALA A 213 -15.60 -15.40 0.52
C ALA A 213 -14.96 -16.64 1.20
N GLU A 214 -15.77 -17.62 1.64
CA GLU A 214 -15.27 -18.86 2.21
C GLU A 214 -14.56 -19.72 1.15
N HIS A 215 -15.12 -19.82 -0.06
CA HIS A 215 -14.49 -20.56 -1.15
C HIS A 215 -13.16 -19.91 -1.61
N LEU A 216 -13.12 -18.58 -1.72
CA LEU A 216 -11.88 -17.85 -1.98
C LEU A 216 -10.83 -18.09 -0.89
N TRP A 217 -11.28 -18.14 0.37
CA TRP A 217 -10.40 -18.43 1.49
C TRP A 217 -9.82 -19.85 1.39
N THR A 218 -10.63 -20.88 1.11
CA THR A 218 -10.13 -22.25 0.98
C THR A 218 -9.13 -22.38 -0.18
N LEU A 219 -9.44 -21.77 -1.33
CA LEU A 219 -8.53 -21.76 -2.48
C LEU A 219 -7.18 -21.09 -2.14
N VAL A 220 -7.22 -19.88 -1.59
CA VAL A 220 -6.00 -19.07 -1.37
C VAL A 220 -5.19 -19.60 -0.19
N VAL A 221 -5.84 -19.99 0.91
CA VAL A 221 -5.17 -20.37 2.16
C VAL A 221 -4.88 -21.85 2.23
N GLU A 222 -5.79 -22.74 1.81
CA GLU A 222 -5.59 -24.19 1.91
C GLU A 222 -4.96 -24.80 0.64
N GLU A 223 -5.45 -24.43 -0.55
CA GLU A 223 -4.95 -25.06 -1.80
C GLU A 223 -3.63 -24.46 -2.29
N HIS A 224 -3.47 -23.13 -2.16
CA HIS A 224 -2.27 -22.42 -2.62
C HIS A 224 -1.33 -21.93 -1.50
N ASP A 225 -1.63 -22.29 -0.25
CA ASP A 225 -0.80 -22.01 0.94
C ASP A 225 -0.29 -20.55 1.02
N LEU A 226 -1.23 -19.62 1.15
CA LEU A 226 -0.93 -18.19 1.36
C LEU A 226 0.07 -17.95 2.51
N VAL A 227 0.08 -18.80 3.54
CA VAL A 227 0.98 -18.64 4.68
C VAL A 227 2.43 -18.81 4.25
N SER A 228 2.73 -19.82 3.43
CA SER A 228 4.07 -19.99 2.86
C SER A 228 4.47 -18.82 1.97
N GLU A 229 3.58 -18.31 1.12
CA GLU A 229 3.87 -17.14 0.29
C GLU A 229 4.09 -15.85 1.11
N LEU A 230 3.38 -15.68 2.23
CA LEU A 230 3.63 -14.57 3.17
C LEU A 230 4.98 -14.70 3.87
N ILE A 231 5.42 -15.92 4.20
CA ILE A 231 6.75 -16.19 4.76
C ILE A 231 7.81 -15.86 3.71
N ILE A 232 7.63 -16.25 2.46
CA ILE A 232 8.53 -15.89 1.37
C ILE A 232 8.57 -14.36 1.20
N ALA A 233 7.41 -13.69 1.16
CA ALA A 233 7.36 -12.24 1.09
C ALA A 233 8.10 -11.57 2.28
N LYS A 234 7.97 -12.11 3.49
CA LYS A 234 8.75 -11.66 4.67
C LYS A 234 10.26 -11.90 4.48
N ASP A 235 10.65 -13.08 4.02
CA ASP A 235 12.06 -13.47 3.87
C ASP A 235 12.80 -12.55 2.91
N PHE A 236 12.16 -12.18 1.79
CA PHE A 236 12.74 -11.33 0.76
C PHE A 236 12.50 -9.84 1.03
N PHE A 237 11.25 -9.36 1.16
CA PHE A 237 10.97 -7.92 1.28
C PHE A 237 11.31 -7.35 2.67
N LEU A 238 11.16 -8.15 3.73
CA LEU A 238 11.41 -7.71 5.10
C LEU A 238 12.78 -8.16 5.63
N LEU A 239 13.66 -8.65 4.74
CA LEU A 239 15.01 -9.13 5.04
C LEU A 239 15.04 -10.25 6.10
N GLY A 240 14.04 -11.14 6.12
CA GLY A 240 14.01 -12.28 7.05
C GLY A 240 15.21 -13.20 6.87
N ARG A 241 15.66 -13.41 5.63
CA ARG A 241 16.89 -14.17 5.32
C ARG A 241 18.12 -13.26 5.36
N GLY A 242 18.55 -12.92 6.57
CA GLY A 242 19.69 -12.04 6.78
C GLY A 242 20.96 -12.48 6.03
N GLU A 243 21.31 -13.77 6.07
CA GLU A 243 22.49 -14.33 5.40
C GLU A 243 22.53 -14.11 3.88
N LEU A 244 21.39 -14.22 3.20
CA LEU A 244 21.26 -13.96 1.77
C LEU A 244 21.61 -12.52 1.46
N PHE A 245 21.02 -11.58 2.21
CA PHE A 245 21.27 -10.16 2.01
C PHE A 245 22.67 -9.73 2.44
N LEU A 246 23.28 -10.40 3.44
CA LEU A 246 24.69 -10.20 3.76
C LEU A 246 25.59 -10.56 2.58
N ALA A 247 25.40 -11.75 1.99
CA ALA A 247 26.15 -12.20 0.83
C ALA A 247 25.90 -11.35 -0.42
N PHE A 248 24.65 -10.90 -0.62
CA PHE A 248 24.28 -10.01 -1.71
C PHE A 248 24.91 -8.63 -1.58
N ILE A 249 24.84 -8.00 -0.41
CA ILE A 249 25.43 -6.66 -0.19
C ILE A 249 26.94 -6.70 -0.47
N ASP A 250 27.64 -7.74 -0.01
CA ASP A 250 29.08 -7.92 -0.24
C ASP A 250 29.42 -7.98 -1.75
N GLN A 251 28.63 -8.73 -2.54
CA GLN A 251 28.84 -8.85 -3.99
C GLN A 251 28.43 -7.59 -4.75
N ALA A 252 27.30 -6.97 -4.38
CA ALA A 252 26.73 -5.83 -5.08
C ALA A 252 27.43 -4.49 -4.75
N GLN A 253 28.19 -4.41 -3.64
CA GLN A 253 28.92 -3.19 -3.25
C GLN A 253 29.86 -2.67 -4.32
N SER A 254 30.54 -3.55 -5.05
CA SER A 254 31.44 -3.14 -6.15
C SER A 254 30.69 -2.63 -7.38
N LEU A 255 29.46 -3.10 -7.62
CA LEU A 255 28.65 -2.82 -8.81
C LEU A 255 27.78 -1.57 -8.64
N LEU A 256 27.20 -1.37 -7.46
CA LEU A 256 26.23 -0.31 -7.18
C LEU A 256 26.85 0.99 -6.64
N GLN A 257 28.17 1.02 -6.44
CA GLN A 257 28.92 2.25 -6.18
C GLN A 257 29.12 3.11 -7.43
N THR A 258 29.04 2.53 -8.63
CA THR A 258 29.04 3.28 -9.90
C THR A 258 27.65 3.77 -10.27
N PRO A 259 27.51 4.90 -10.99
CA PRO A 259 26.20 5.41 -11.40
C PRO A 259 25.43 4.39 -12.25
N PRO A 260 24.08 4.39 -12.18
CA PRO A 260 23.21 3.45 -12.86
C PRO A 260 23.43 3.47 -14.39
N ASN A 261 23.83 2.33 -14.97
CA ASN A 261 23.79 2.06 -16.42
C ASN A 261 22.67 1.04 -16.71
N HIS A 262 22.12 1.02 -17.93
CA HIS A 262 21.06 0.06 -18.33
C HIS A 262 21.42 -1.43 -18.13
N THR A 263 22.69 -1.78 -17.99
CA THR A 263 23.15 -3.14 -17.73
C THR A 263 23.24 -3.49 -16.23
N ILE A 264 23.16 -2.50 -15.34
CA ILE A 264 23.33 -2.70 -13.89
C ILE A 264 22.20 -3.55 -13.32
N GLU A 265 20.98 -3.42 -13.84
CA GLU A 265 19.87 -4.28 -13.44
C GLU A 265 20.21 -5.77 -13.67
N HIS A 266 20.68 -6.12 -14.87
CA HIS A 266 21.05 -7.50 -15.19
C HIS A 266 22.20 -8.01 -14.31
N TYR A 267 23.28 -7.23 -14.16
CA TYR A 267 24.42 -7.63 -13.32
C TYR A 267 24.07 -7.74 -11.84
N THR A 268 23.17 -6.88 -11.35
CA THR A 268 22.70 -6.93 -9.95
C THR A 268 21.82 -8.16 -9.71
N ASN A 269 20.96 -8.51 -10.66
CA ASN A 269 20.19 -9.75 -10.61
C ASN A 269 21.09 -10.99 -10.67
N MET A 270 22.14 -10.98 -11.50
CA MET A 270 23.15 -12.06 -11.50
C MET A 270 23.89 -12.15 -10.16
N ALA A 271 24.29 -11.02 -9.56
CA ALA A 271 24.92 -11.00 -8.25
C ALA A 271 23.97 -11.50 -7.15
N PHE A 272 22.68 -11.24 -7.26
CA PHE A 272 21.68 -11.77 -6.34
C PHE A 272 21.52 -13.29 -6.46
N GLN A 273 21.48 -13.82 -7.68
CA GLN A 273 21.47 -15.26 -7.91
C GLN A 273 22.75 -15.94 -7.39
N GLN A 274 23.92 -15.32 -7.64
CA GLN A 274 25.20 -15.83 -7.11
C GLN A 274 25.25 -15.79 -5.58
N ALA A 275 24.69 -14.76 -4.95
CA ALA A 275 24.55 -14.71 -3.49
C ALA A 275 23.63 -15.81 -2.96
N ALA A 276 22.51 -16.09 -3.63
CA ALA A 276 21.61 -17.18 -3.27
C ALA A 276 22.29 -18.55 -3.34
N HIS A 277 23.00 -18.84 -4.44
CA HIS A 277 23.77 -20.09 -4.57
C HIS A 277 24.89 -20.20 -3.54
N LYS A 278 25.54 -19.09 -3.17
CA LYS A 278 26.60 -19.08 -2.14
C LYS A 278 26.06 -19.46 -0.75
N VAL A 279 24.80 -19.16 -0.48
CA VAL A 279 24.11 -19.48 0.79
C VAL A 279 23.42 -20.85 0.72
N LEU A 280 23.60 -21.60 -0.38
CA LEU A 280 22.95 -22.90 -0.60
C LEU A 280 21.41 -22.81 -0.55
N PHE A 281 20.85 -21.73 -1.10
CA PHE A 281 19.41 -21.62 -1.26
C PHE A 281 18.93 -22.65 -2.31
N GLU A 282 18.03 -23.55 -1.91
CA GLU A 282 17.68 -24.75 -2.69
C GLU A 282 16.54 -24.51 -3.70
N ASP A 283 15.73 -23.46 -3.52
CA ASP A 283 14.49 -23.23 -4.30
C ASP A 283 14.66 -22.23 -5.46
N ASP A 284 15.29 -22.65 -6.55
CA ASP A 284 15.51 -21.82 -7.75
C ASP A 284 14.20 -21.24 -8.34
N ASP A 285 13.08 -21.95 -8.21
CA ASP A 285 11.75 -21.49 -8.65
C ASP A 285 11.32 -20.23 -7.90
N ILE A 286 11.54 -20.17 -6.57
CA ILE A 286 11.20 -19.00 -5.76
C ILE A 286 12.09 -17.83 -6.16
N LEU A 287 13.38 -18.08 -6.35
CA LEU A 287 14.37 -17.07 -6.71
C LEU A 287 14.06 -16.42 -8.06
N SER A 288 13.57 -17.19 -9.03
CA SER A 288 13.20 -16.70 -10.37
C SER A 288 12.02 -15.72 -10.37
N ARG A 289 11.21 -15.67 -9.30
CA ARG A 289 10.07 -14.73 -9.17
C ARG A 289 10.49 -13.35 -8.68
N PHE A 290 11.64 -13.26 -8.01
CA PHE A 290 12.16 -12.01 -7.45
C PHE A 290 13.17 -11.39 -8.40
N HIS A 291 12.90 -10.15 -8.80
CA HIS A 291 13.80 -9.38 -9.64
C HIS A 291 14.14 -8.08 -8.93
N ILE A 292 15.42 -7.74 -8.93
CA ILE A 292 15.88 -6.45 -8.46
C ILE A 292 15.67 -5.46 -9.59
N THR A 293 14.88 -4.42 -9.34
CA THR A 293 14.65 -3.33 -10.28
C THR A 293 15.57 -2.17 -9.94
N VAL A 294 16.23 -1.61 -10.94
CA VAL A 294 16.97 -0.35 -10.79
C VAL A 294 16.39 0.59 -11.84
N PRO A 295 15.42 1.46 -11.49
CA PRO A 295 14.85 2.40 -12.42
C PRO A 295 15.96 3.34 -12.87
N VAL A 296 16.36 3.21 -14.14
CA VAL A 296 17.20 4.18 -14.81
C VAL A 296 16.24 5.26 -15.29
N GLU A 297 16.36 6.49 -14.76
CA GLU A 297 15.64 7.62 -15.34
C GLU A 297 16.04 7.75 -16.81
N GLU A 298 15.15 7.37 -17.72
CA GLU A 298 15.31 7.72 -19.11
C GLU A 298 15.18 9.25 -19.22
N GLU A 299 16.30 9.94 -19.44
CA GLU A 299 16.30 11.27 -20.04
C GLU A 299 15.66 11.18 -21.44
N SER A 300 14.34 11.15 -21.48
CA SER A 300 13.56 11.23 -22.70
C SER A 300 13.72 12.63 -23.26
N LYS A 301 14.58 12.71 -24.30
CA LYS A 301 14.76 13.79 -25.27
C LYS A 301 13.50 14.67 -25.47
N LYS A 302 13.31 15.72 -24.69
CA LYS A 302 12.55 16.91 -25.12
C LYS A 302 13.54 17.96 -25.61
N LYS A 303 13.78 17.94 -26.92
CA LYS A 303 14.36 19.09 -27.63
C LYS A 303 13.50 20.31 -27.32
N ARG A 304 14.12 21.28 -26.64
CA ARG A 304 13.78 22.70 -26.58
C ARG A 304 12.99 23.17 -27.81
N ASP A 305 11.73 23.50 -27.61
CA ASP A 305 11.18 24.72 -28.18
C ASP A 305 11.31 25.83 -27.12
N LYS A 306 12.03 26.89 -27.50
CA LYS A 306 12.19 28.10 -26.69
C LYS A 306 11.01 29.03 -26.97
N ARG A 307 10.21 29.34 -25.95
CA ARG A 307 9.55 30.64 -25.64
C ARG A 307 8.73 30.44 -24.35
N ILE A 308 9.20 30.90 -23.17
CA ILE A 308 8.84 32.18 -22.50
C ILE A 308 7.31 32.24 -22.26
N VAL A 309 6.71 32.23 -21.06
CA VAL A 309 6.98 32.92 -19.78
C VAL A 309 6.44 32.09 -18.60
N SER A 310 7.14 32.22 -17.48
CA SER A 310 6.88 31.81 -16.09
C SER A 310 5.49 32.11 -15.51
N ARG A 311 4.94 31.17 -14.72
CA ARG A 311 4.41 31.42 -13.36
C ARG A 311 3.96 30.14 -12.64
N GLY A 312 4.54 29.89 -11.46
CA GLY A 312 3.82 29.28 -10.32
C GLY A 312 3.78 27.76 -10.20
N ALA A 313 4.92 27.11 -9.95
CA ALA A 313 4.95 25.85 -9.21
C ALA A 313 6.19 25.84 -8.30
N PHE A 314 5.98 25.54 -7.03
CA PHE A 314 7.00 25.53 -5.99
C PHE A 314 8.14 24.56 -6.37
N PRO A 315 9.40 25.02 -6.43
CA PRO A 315 10.53 24.14 -6.57
C PRO A 315 10.79 23.49 -5.21
N GLU A 316 10.53 22.19 -5.08
CA GLU A 316 11.15 21.41 -4.02
C GLU A 316 12.66 21.63 -4.14
N SER A 317 13.21 22.18 -3.06
CA SER A 317 14.55 22.73 -3.01
C SER A 317 15.59 21.67 -3.36
N ALA A 318 16.32 21.97 -4.42
CA ALA A 318 17.73 21.69 -4.59
C ALA A 318 18.47 21.59 -3.24
N VAL A 319 18.67 20.37 -2.76
CA VAL A 319 19.82 20.01 -1.92
C VAL A 319 20.79 19.27 -2.83
N GLY A 320 21.76 20.02 -3.34
CA GLY A 320 23.05 19.59 -3.89
C GLY A 320 23.12 18.26 -4.63
N GLY A 321 23.31 18.33 -5.96
CA GLY A 321 23.69 17.18 -6.79
C GLY A 321 24.81 16.35 -6.19
N LYS A 322 24.44 15.20 -5.61
CA LYS A 322 25.28 14.01 -5.50
C LYS A 322 24.72 13.05 -6.55
N LEU A 323 25.58 12.59 -7.46
CA LEU A 323 25.27 11.45 -8.33
C LEU A 323 24.63 10.36 -7.45
N GLU A 324 23.35 10.06 -7.65
CA GLU A 324 22.64 9.08 -6.84
C GLU A 324 23.32 7.72 -7.04
N SER A 325 23.87 7.15 -5.97
CA SER A 325 24.44 5.80 -6.04
C SER A 325 23.33 4.81 -6.38
N GLY A 326 23.62 3.79 -7.20
CA GLY A 326 22.60 2.84 -7.70
C GLY A 326 21.80 2.14 -6.59
N TRP A 327 22.32 2.16 -5.37
CA TRP A 327 21.65 1.70 -4.17
C TRP A 327 20.38 2.45 -3.76
N HIS A 328 20.26 3.75 -4.03
CA HIS A 328 19.07 4.52 -3.65
C HIS A 328 17.89 4.24 -4.60
N LEU A 329 18.21 3.84 -5.84
CA LEU A 329 17.25 3.51 -6.88
C LEU A 329 16.80 2.05 -6.80
N MET A 330 17.65 1.17 -6.28
CA MET A 330 17.39 -0.27 -6.16
C MET A 330 16.06 -0.55 -5.45
N GLY A 331 15.17 -1.28 -6.11
CA GLY A 331 13.97 -1.87 -5.55
C GLY A 331 13.91 -3.36 -5.84
N MET A 332 12.85 -4.01 -5.37
CA MET A 332 12.57 -5.40 -5.66
C MET A 332 11.15 -5.52 -6.21
N SER A 333 11.01 -6.19 -7.35
CA SER A 333 9.73 -6.59 -7.91
C SER A 333 9.54 -8.09 -7.72
N CYS A 334 8.29 -8.49 -7.48
CA CYS A 334 7.89 -9.88 -7.36
C CYS A 334 6.66 -10.11 -8.22
N THR A 335 6.72 -11.13 -9.08
CA THR A 335 5.58 -11.51 -9.92
C THR A 335 4.79 -12.62 -9.24
N PHE A 336 3.57 -12.29 -8.80
CA PHE A 336 2.65 -13.26 -8.23
C PHE A 336 1.73 -13.83 -9.32
N HIS A 337 1.62 -15.16 -9.36
CA HIS A 337 0.69 -15.83 -10.27
C HIS A 337 -0.71 -15.93 -9.65
N TRP A 338 -1.68 -16.33 -10.48
CA TRP A 338 -3.01 -16.66 -10.00
C TRP A 338 -2.96 -17.85 -9.03
N PRO A 339 -3.64 -17.82 -7.88
CA PRO A 339 -4.56 -16.78 -7.36
C PRO A 339 -3.92 -15.78 -6.39
N MET A 340 -2.61 -15.86 -6.14
CA MET A 340 -1.92 -15.02 -5.14
C MET A 340 -1.97 -13.51 -5.43
N HIS A 341 -1.95 -13.10 -6.70
CA HIS A 341 -2.12 -11.69 -7.10
C HIS A 341 -3.41 -11.01 -6.57
N ILE A 342 -4.44 -11.78 -6.16
CA ILE A 342 -5.66 -11.23 -5.54
C ILE A 342 -5.34 -10.58 -4.18
N VAL A 343 -4.39 -11.17 -3.43
CA VAL A 343 -3.91 -10.63 -2.15
C VAL A 343 -2.73 -9.69 -2.38
N PHE A 344 -1.78 -10.08 -3.24
CA PHE A 344 -0.60 -9.29 -3.57
C PHE A 344 -0.85 -8.41 -4.80
N THR A 345 -1.67 -7.38 -4.62
CA THR A 345 -1.89 -6.39 -5.68
C THR A 345 -0.64 -5.55 -5.93
N PRO A 346 -0.47 -4.92 -7.11
CA PRO A 346 0.69 -4.08 -7.39
C PRO A 346 0.92 -2.97 -6.34
N SER A 347 -0.17 -2.41 -5.80
CA SER A 347 -0.11 -1.40 -4.74
C SER A 347 0.38 -1.94 -3.39
N VAL A 348 0.11 -3.21 -3.08
CA VAL A 348 0.66 -3.91 -1.92
C VAL A 348 2.15 -4.18 -2.13
N VAL A 349 2.54 -4.67 -3.31
CA VAL A 349 3.96 -4.96 -3.63
C VAL A 349 4.81 -3.69 -3.54
N GLU A 350 4.31 -2.55 -4.01
CA GLU A 350 5.05 -1.29 -3.89
C GLU A 350 5.20 -0.82 -2.42
N ARG A 351 4.21 -1.07 -1.57
CA ARG A 351 4.33 -0.84 -0.11
C ARG A 351 5.41 -1.72 0.52
N TYR A 352 5.50 -2.99 0.12
CA TYR A 352 6.60 -3.88 0.53
C TYR A 352 7.95 -3.40 0.00
N ASN A 353 8.02 -2.96 -1.25
CA ASN A 353 9.24 -2.43 -1.88
C ASN A 353 9.76 -1.20 -1.13
N ARG A 354 8.87 -0.30 -0.72
CA ARG A 354 9.23 0.87 0.11
C ARG A 354 9.83 0.46 1.46
N LEU A 355 9.27 -0.56 2.12
CA LEU A 355 9.83 -1.12 3.35
C LEU A 355 11.20 -1.77 3.10
N PHE A 356 11.32 -2.55 2.03
CA PHE A 356 12.54 -3.23 1.62
C PHE A 356 13.70 -2.23 1.43
N LYS A 357 13.50 -1.18 0.63
CA LYS A 357 14.51 -0.12 0.37
C LYS A 357 15.04 0.48 1.67
N PHE A 358 14.13 0.79 2.59
CA PHE A 358 14.48 1.38 3.87
C PHE A 358 15.26 0.40 4.77
N LEU A 359 14.75 -0.82 4.95
CA LEU A 359 15.40 -1.84 5.77
C LEU A 359 16.78 -2.21 5.22
N LEU A 360 16.92 -2.29 3.89
CA LEU A 360 18.19 -2.58 3.22
C LEU A 360 19.21 -1.47 3.47
N THR A 361 18.78 -0.21 3.43
CA THR A 361 19.65 0.95 3.72
C THR A 361 20.19 0.89 5.15
N VAL A 362 19.32 0.63 6.13
CA VAL A 362 19.73 0.45 7.54
C VAL A 362 20.73 -0.71 7.67
N LYS A 363 20.44 -1.85 7.03
CA LYS A 363 21.30 -3.03 7.08
C LYS A 363 22.67 -2.77 6.44
N ARG A 364 22.73 -2.05 5.33
CA ARG A 364 23.98 -1.70 4.66
C ARG A 364 24.85 -0.80 5.55
N VAL A 365 24.28 0.25 6.14
CA VAL A 365 25.03 1.14 7.04
C VAL A 365 25.54 0.37 8.27
N GLN A 366 24.75 -0.57 8.81
CA GLN A 366 25.21 -1.47 9.87
C GLN A 366 26.47 -2.24 9.46
N LEU A 367 26.48 -2.82 8.25
CA LEU A 367 27.62 -3.59 7.74
C LEU A 367 28.85 -2.72 7.48
N GLU A 368 28.67 -1.53 6.92
CA GLU A 368 29.77 -0.59 6.70
C GLU A 368 30.45 -0.18 8.01
N LEU A 369 29.68 0.04 9.08
CA LEU A 369 30.21 0.32 10.42
C LEU A 369 30.94 -0.89 11.04
N GLN A 370 30.52 -2.11 10.71
CA GLN A 370 31.22 -3.34 11.10
C GLN A 370 32.52 -3.52 10.31
N GLN A 371 32.54 -3.23 9.01
CA GLN A 371 33.77 -3.23 8.19
C GLN A 371 34.78 -2.20 8.69
N CYS A 372 34.32 -1.02 9.12
CA CYS A 372 35.17 -0.02 9.76
C CYS A 372 35.87 -0.55 11.00
N TRP A 373 35.18 -1.37 11.81
CA TRP A 373 35.78 -1.99 12.99
C TRP A 373 36.85 -3.00 12.63
N LEU A 374 36.61 -3.85 11.62
CA LEU A 374 37.62 -4.80 11.13
C LEU A 374 38.90 -4.08 10.68
N HIS A 375 38.75 -3.02 9.86
CA HIS A 375 39.87 -2.20 9.39
C HIS A 375 40.65 -1.52 10.54
N GLN A 376 39.95 -1.01 11.54
CA GLN A 376 40.58 -0.44 12.74
C GLN A 376 41.33 -1.50 13.56
N MET A 377 40.80 -2.72 13.63
CA MET A 377 41.39 -3.78 14.42
C MET A 377 42.65 -4.37 13.77
N GLU A 378 42.69 -4.45 12.43
CA GLU A 378 43.91 -4.78 11.68
C GLU A 378 45.03 -3.76 11.90
N LYS A 379 44.69 -2.46 11.97
CA LYS A 379 45.63 -1.37 12.27
C LYS A 379 46.11 -1.34 13.72
N LYS A 380 45.37 -1.92 14.67
CA LYS A 380 45.69 -1.96 16.11
C LYS A 380 46.96 -2.77 16.44
N ASN A 381 47.48 -3.54 15.48
CA ASN A 381 48.81 -4.14 15.57
C ASN A 381 49.95 -3.10 15.56
N HIS A 382 49.64 -1.82 15.35
CA HIS A 382 50.55 -0.69 15.53
C HIS A 382 50.01 0.30 16.59
N LEU A 383 50.93 0.89 17.36
CA LEU A 383 50.69 1.72 18.56
C LEU A 383 49.51 2.71 18.43
N ALA A 384 48.48 2.54 19.26
CA ALA A 384 47.29 3.39 19.27
C ALA A 384 47.60 4.79 19.83
N ILE A 385 47.22 5.83 19.08
CA ILE A 385 47.33 7.23 19.48
C ILE A 385 46.04 7.59 20.24
N ALA A 386 46.08 8.52 21.20
CA ALA A 386 44.89 8.96 21.95
C ALA A 386 43.73 9.47 21.05
N GLU A 387 44.05 9.91 19.83
CA GLU A 387 43.11 10.34 18.78
C GLU A 387 42.31 9.18 18.18
N ASP A 388 42.84 7.96 18.20
CA ASP A 388 42.08 6.78 17.79
C ASP A 388 40.90 6.55 18.77
N ILE A 389 41.07 6.85 20.05
CA ILE A 389 40.06 6.57 21.08
C ILE A 389 38.75 7.33 20.81
N THR A 390 38.79 8.58 20.37
CA THR A 390 37.58 9.39 20.09
C THR A 390 36.84 8.90 18.84
N ILE A 391 37.58 8.49 17.81
CA ILE A 391 37.02 7.90 16.58
C ILE A 391 36.37 6.54 16.90
N TRP A 392 37.00 5.76 17.79
CA TRP A 392 36.48 4.47 18.22
C TRP A 392 35.21 4.64 19.05
N GLN A 393 35.17 5.64 19.95
CA GLN A 393 33.99 6.00 20.71
C GLN A 393 32.84 6.44 19.80
N LEU A 394 33.11 7.30 18.80
CA LEU A 394 32.09 7.74 17.85
C LEU A 394 31.53 6.57 17.03
N ARG A 395 32.40 5.71 16.47
CA ARG A 395 31.97 4.51 15.74
C ARG A 395 31.14 3.59 16.64
N SER A 396 31.58 3.37 17.88
CA SER A 396 30.85 2.52 18.84
C SER A 396 29.47 3.09 19.17
N HIS A 397 29.35 4.42 19.27
CA HIS A 397 28.07 5.08 19.51
C HIS A 397 27.14 5.01 18.29
N MET A 398 27.67 5.23 17.08
CA MET A 398 26.94 5.06 15.82
C MET A 398 26.45 3.61 15.66
N ALA A 399 27.34 2.63 15.85
CA ALA A 399 26.99 1.21 15.74
C ALA A 399 25.91 0.83 16.78
N PHE A 400 26.06 1.25 18.04
CA PHE A 400 25.05 1.01 19.07
C PHE A 400 23.68 1.57 18.70
N LEU A 401 23.62 2.80 18.17
CA LEU A 401 22.36 3.42 17.74
C LEU A 401 21.71 2.62 16.60
N ILE A 402 22.48 2.30 15.55
CA ILE A 402 21.97 1.56 14.39
C ILE A 402 21.57 0.14 14.76
N ASP A 403 22.36 -0.57 15.57
CA ASP A 403 22.04 -1.91 16.07
C ASP A 403 20.77 -1.90 16.92
N SER A 404 20.57 -0.88 17.76
CA SER A 404 19.36 -0.73 18.58
C SER A 404 18.11 -0.48 17.75
N ILE A 405 18.21 0.38 16.72
CA ILE A 405 17.12 0.67 15.79
C ILE A 405 16.79 -0.57 14.95
N GLN A 406 17.81 -1.25 14.43
CA GLN A 406 17.66 -2.45 13.62
C GLN A 406 17.03 -3.60 14.42
N TYR A 407 17.41 -3.77 15.69
CA TYR A 407 16.77 -4.73 16.59
C TYR A 407 15.29 -4.41 16.81
N TYR A 408 14.95 -3.13 17.05
CA TYR A 408 13.55 -2.72 17.21
C TYR A 408 12.72 -3.03 15.96
N PHE A 409 13.23 -2.71 14.78
CA PHE A 409 12.51 -3.01 13.54
C PHE A 409 12.31 -4.52 13.35
N GLN A 410 13.35 -5.35 13.53
CA GLN A 410 13.22 -6.78 13.31
C GLN A 410 12.37 -7.48 14.37
N VAL A 411 12.75 -7.33 15.64
CA VAL A 411 12.18 -8.14 16.72
C VAL A 411 10.87 -7.55 17.25
N ASP A 412 10.85 -6.25 17.55
CA ASP A 412 9.69 -5.67 18.22
C ASP A 412 8.57 -5.29 17.25
N VAL A 413 8.89 -4.99 15.99
CA VAL A 413 7.91 -4.56 14.96
C VAL A 413 7.60 -5.68 13.97
N LEU A 414 8.59 -6.14 13.19
CA LEU A 414 8.34 -7.07 12.08
C LEU A 414 7.85 -8.43 12.59
N ASP A 415 8.54 -9.05 13.54
CA ASP A 415 8.15 -10.37 14.05
C ASP A 415 6.83 -10.35 14.83
N THR A 416 6.58 -9.31 15.64
CA THR A 416 5.34 -9.19 16.42
C THR A 416 4.12 -8.99 15.51
N GLN A 417 4.21 -8.06 14.55
CA GLN A 417 3.12 -7.77 13.61
C GLN A 417 2.88 -8.95 12.67
N PHE A 418 3.93 -9.67 12.26
CA PHE A 418 3.78 -10.84 11.40
C PHE A 418 3.12 -12.01 12.13
N SER A 419 3.49 -12.26 13.39
CA SER A 419 2.83 -13.26 14.24
C SER A 419 1.35 -12.94 14.44
N TYR A 420 1.03 -11.66 14.65
CA TYR A 420 -0.34 -11.20 14.75
C TYR A 420 -1.14 -11.43 13.46
N LEU A 421 -0.56 -11.13 12.30
CA LEU A 421 -1.17 -11.41 10.99
C LEU A 421 -1.47 -12.90 10.83
N LEU A 422 -0.48 -13.77 11.07
CA LEU A 422 -0.66 -15.22 10.94
C LEU A 422 -1.77 -15.74 11.85
N SER A 423 -1.80 -15.29 13.11
CA SER A 423 -2.85 -15.69 14.06
C SER A 423 -4.25 -15.27 13.60
N LYS A 424 -4.38 -14.09 12.96
CA LYS A 424 -5.64 -13.61 12.41
C LYS A 424 -6.08 -14.42 11.19
N ILE A 425 -5.16 -14.70 10.26
CA ILE A 425 -5.45 -15.47 9.04
C ILE A 425 -5.96 -16.87 9.41
N GLN A 426 -5.35 -17.49 10.41
CA GLN A 426 -5.76 -18.82 10.92
C GLN A 426 -7.10 -18.80 11.68
N ALA A 427 -7.47 -17.65 12.28
CA ALA A 427 -8.70 -17.52 13.05
C ALA A 427 -9.95 -17.19 12.21
N THR A 428 -9.76 -16.68 10.98
CA THR A 428 -10.87 -16.25 10.10
C THR A 428 -11.04 -17.19 8.92
N ARG A 429 -12.28 -17.40 8.47
CA ARG A 429 -12.62 -18.08 7.21
C ARG A 429 -13.23 -17.15 6.16
N ASP A 430 -12.93 -15.86 6.28
CA ASP A 430 -13.42 -14.82 5.36
C ASP A 430 -12.23 -14.22 4.63
N PHE A 431 -12.22 -14.36 3.30
CA PHE A 431 -11.16 -13.83 2.45
C PHE A 431 -10.99 -12.31 2.58
N GLU A 432 -12.08 -11.54 2.71
CA GLU A 432 -12.00 -10.08 2.85
C GLU A 432 -11.35 -9.69 4.18
N ALA A 433 -11.62 -10.47 5.24
CA ALA A 433 -10.98 -10.26 6.54
C ALA A 433 -9.48 -10.54 6.49
N VAL A 434 -9.04 -11.53 5.70
CA VAL A 434 -7.62 -11.80 5.43
C VAL A 434 -6.98 -10.63 4.70
N ARG A 435 -7.59 -10.15 3.59
CA ARG A 435 -7.09 -8.99 2.83
C ARG A 435 -6.98 -7.74 3.71
N LEU A 436 -8.03 -7.43 4.47
CA LEU A 436 -8.04 -6.29 5.39
C LEU A 436 -6.98 -6.42 6.48
N SER A 437 -6.79 -7.62 7.03
CA SER A 437 -5.77 -7.86 8.06
C SER A 437 -4.35 -7.69 7.51
N HIS A 438 -4.11 -8.10 6.27
CA HIS A 438 -2.84 -7.89 5.57
C HIS A 438 -2.57 -6.42 5.27
N ASP A 439 -3.58 -5.67 4.83
CA ASP A 439 -3.46 -4.23 4.64
C ASP A 439 -3.18 -3.51 5.95
N GLN A 440 -3.90 -3.86 7.03
CA GLN A 440 -3.64 -3.35 8.37
C GLN A 440 -2.22 -3.67 8.85
N PHE A 441 -1.73 -4.89 8.57
CA PHE A 441 -0.36 -5.29 8.89
C PHE A 441 0.65 -4.38 8.17
N LEU A 442 0.53 -4.20 6.85
CA LEU A 442 1.42 -3.34 6.07
C LEU A 442 1.37 -1.88 6.51
N THR A 443 0.18 -1.33 6.73
CA THR A 443 0.04 0.03 7.25
C THR A 443 0.68 0.16 8.64
N SER A 444 0.49 -0.82 9.51
CA SER A 444 1.11 -0.85 10.84
C SER A 444 2.63 -0.89 10.74
N LEU A 445 3.20 -1.68 9.83
CA LEU A 445 4.65 -1.70 9.58
C LEU A 445 5.16 -0.34 9.09
N LEU A 446 4.50 0.28 8.11
CA LEU A 446 4.91 1.58 7.57
C LEU A 446 4.87 2.70 8.64
N VAL A 447 3.90 2.65 9.55
CA VAL A 447 3.82 3.58 10.68
C VAL A 447 4.90 3.28 11.72
N GLN A 448 5.05 2.03 12.15
CA GLN A 448 5.94 1.64 13.24
C GLN A 448 7.43 1.68 12.86
N CYS A 449 7.75 1.51 11.58
CA CYS A 449 9.08 1.74 11.02
C CYS A 449 9.35 3.23 10.69
N PHE A 450 8.42 4.13 11.03
CA PHE A 450 8.52 5.58 10.88
C PHE A 450 8.53 6.12 9.43
N LEU A 451 8.17 5.32 8.43
CA LEU A 451 8.19 5.76 7.01
C LEU A 451 7.10 6.79 6.69
N LEU A 452 6.00 6.81 7.44
CA LEU A 452 4.91 7.78 7.25
C LEU A 452 5.11 9.07 8.06
N THR A 453 5.91 9.02 9.13
CA THR A 453 6.26 10.19 9.94
C THR A 453 7.45 10.93 9.35
N LYS A 454 7.17 11.84 8.40
CA LYS A 454 8.18 12.64 7.68
C LYS A 454 9.35 13.19 8.54
N PRO A 455 9.14 13.83 9.72
CA PRO A 455 10.26 14.39 10.48
C PRO A 455 11.18 13.31 11.08
N VAL A 456 10.62 12.18 11.52
CA VAL A 456 11.41 11.05 12.06
C VAL A 456 12.17 10.38 10.93
N TYR A 457 11.49 10.12 9.81
CA TYR A 457 12.10 9.52 8.62
C TYR A 457 13.28 10.34 8.11
N HIS A 458 13.10 11.66 7.95
CA HIS A 458 14.16 12.55 7.48
C HIS A 458 15.36 12.54 8.43
N CYS A 459 15.13 12.67 9.75
CA CYS A 459 16.19 12.62 10.74
C CYS A 459 16.94 11.27 10.73
N LEU A 460 16.22 10.15 10.55
CA LEU A 460 16.82 8.82 10.48
C LEU A 460 17.64 8.63 9.21
N MET A 461 17.16 9.10 8.06
CA MET A 461 17.93 9.08 6.80
C MET A 461 19.19 9.94 6.87
N GLU A 462 19.10 11.16 7.43
CA GLU A 462 20.28 12.00 7.68
C GLU A 462 21.31 11.33 8.61
N LEU A 463 20.83 10.63 9.65
CA LEU A 463 21.70 9.85 10.55
C LEU A 463 22.40 8.71 9.81
N LEU A 464 21.68 7.98 8.95
CA LEU A 464 22.25 6.92 8.10
C LEU A 464 23.29 7.50 7.12
N ASP A 465 23.02 8.64 6.50
CA ASP A 465 23.94 9.32 5.59
C ASP A 465 25.21 9.82 6.28
N LEU A 466 25.09 10.30 7.52
CA LEU A 466 26.25 10.65 8.34
C LEU A 466 27.09 9.42 8.69
N CYS A 467 26.45 8.32 9.08
CA CYS A 467 27.15 7.06 9.38
C CYS A 467 27.86 6.50 8.13
N HIS A 468 27.20 6.55 6.96
CA HIS A 468 27.78 6.16 5.68
C HIS A 468 28.97 7.05 5.30
N SER A 469 28.81 8.37 5.41
CA SER A 469 29.88 9.34 5.12
C SER A 469 31.07 9.16 6.06
N PHE A 470 30.82 8.87 7.34
CA PHE A 470 31.85 8.52 8.32
C PHE A 470 32.57 7.23 7.93
N ALA A 471 31.82 6.18 7.55
CA ALA A 471 32.40 4.91 7.13
C ALA A 471 33.29 5.05 5.89
N ILE A 472 32.84 5.80 4.88
CA ILE A 472 33.65 6.08 3.68
C ILE A 472 34.94 6.82 4.04
N LEU A 473 34.85 7.86 4.88
CA LEU A 473 36.02 8.63 5.30
C LEU A 473 37.02 7.72 6.01
N LEU A 474 36.55 6.89 6.93
CA LEU A 474 37.40 6.00 7.72
C LEU A 474 38.05 4.88 6.89
N LEU A 475 37.33 4.32 5.92
CA LEU A 475 37.83 3.25 5.05
C LEU A 475 38.81 3.78 3.99
N LYS A 476 38.62 5.02 3.49
CA LYS A 476 39.51 5.64 2.49
C LYS A 476 40.79 6.24 3.09
N THR A 477 40.74 6.73 4.32
CA THR A 477 41.88 7.43 4.93
C THR A 477 42.97 6.45 5.39
N LYS A 478 44.17 6.63 4.86
CA LYS A 478 45.39 5.90 5.27
C LYS A 478 46.11 6.57 6.45
N SER A 479 46.04 7.90 6.57
CA SER A 479 46.64 8.70 7.65
C SER A 479 45.76 9.93 7.89
N PHE A 480 45.35 10.20 9.14
CA PHE A 480 44.48 11.32 9.49
C PHE A 480 45.19 12.68 9.44
N GLU A 481 45.05 13.40 8.33
CA GLU A 481 45.56 14.77 8.17
C GLU A 481 44.68 15.81 8.90
N SER A 482 45.19 17.03 9.12
CA SER A 482 44.48 18.16 9.77
C SER A 482 43.06 18.39 9.23
N ARG A 483 42.85 18.26 7.92
CA ARG A 483 41.56 18.47 7.27
C ARG A 483 40.53 17.39 7.60
N GLU A 484 40.94 16.13 7.58
CA GLU A 484 40.07 14.99 7.91
C GLU A 484 39.68 15.01 9.38
N ARG A 485 40.57 15.51 10.26
CA ARG A 485 40.26 15.70 11.69
C ARG A 485 39.14 16.71 11.94
N VAL A 486 39.15 17.84 11.22
CA VAL A 486 38.06 18.84 11.32
C VAL A 486 36.75 18.26 10.82
N GLN A 487 36.78 17.49 9.73
CA GLN A 487 35.59 16.82 9.19
C GLN A 487 35.02 15.78 10.15
N MET A 488 35.88 14.99 10.82
CA MET A 488 35.45 13.99 11.81
C MET A 488 34.84 14.65 13.06
N ALA A 489 35.41 15.76 13.53
CA ALA A 489 34.84 16.52 14.65
C ALA A 489 33.47 17.12 14.29
N GLN A 490 33.31 17.64 13.07
CA GLN A 490 32.01 18.12 12.57
C GLN A 490 30.99 16.99 12.45
N GLN A 491 31.37 15.82 11.92
CA GLN A 491 30.50 14.64 11.86
C GLN A 491 30.07 14.17 13.25
N ALA A 492 30.98 14.18 14.23
CA ALA A 492 30.66 13.83 15.62
C ALA A 492 29.62 14.80 16.23
N GLN A 493 29.80 16.11 16.01
CA GLN A 493 28.89 17.13 16.52
C GLN A 493 27.50 17.00 15.87
N ASN A 494 27.45 16.86 14.54
CA ASN A 494 26.19 16.68 13.81
C ASN A 494 25.46 15.41 14.23
N PHE A 495 26.18 14.30 14.42
CA PHE A 495 25.61 13.04 14.89
C PHE A 495 25.01 13.17 16.29
N ASN A 496 25.70 13.84 17.23
CA ASN A 496 25.17 14.08 18.58
C ASN A 496 23.93 14.99 18.56
N GLN A 497 23.91 16.02 17.71
CA GLN A 497 22.74 16.88 17.55
C GLN A 497 21.55 16.10 16.99
N LEU A 498 21.72 15.35 15.90
CA LEU A 498 20.66 14.60 15.26
C LEU A 498 20.17 13.43 16.12
N SER A 499 21.05 12.71 16.82
CA SER A 499 20.63 11.65 17.74
C SER A 499 19.83 12.21 18.92
N SER A 500 20.21 13.37 19.46
CA SER A 500 19.42 14.06 20.48
C SER A 500 18.07 14.57 19.97
N LEU A 501 18.02 15.03 18.71
CA LEU A 501 16.80 15.46 18.04
C LEU A 501 15.87 14.26 17.82
N LEU A 502 16.39 13.15 17.31
CA LEU A 502 15.65 11.91 17.13
C LEU A 502 15.03 11.47 18.46
N PHE A 503 15.81 11.48 19.55
CA PHE A 503 15.31 11.13 20.88
C PHE A 503 14.19 12.09 21.34
N LYS A 504 14.34 13.41 21.11
CA LYS A 504 13.29 14.41 21.42
C LYS A 504 12.02 14.20 20.61
N ILE A 505 12.14 13.91 19.32
CA ILE A 505 10.98 13.66 18.45
C ILE A 505 10.28 12.36 18.87
N LEU A 506 11.03 11.28 19.12
CA LEU A 506 10.48 9.99 19.54
C LEU A 506 9.85 10.06 20.94
N SER A 507 10.44 10.82 21.87
CA SER A 507 9.86 11.06 23.20
C SER A 507 8.63 11.97 23.14
N GLY A 508 8.58 12.94 22.23
CA GLY A 508 7.37 13.72 21.95
C GLY A 508 6.25 12.87 21.34
N ALA A 509 6.60 11.95 20.43
CA ALA A 509 5.65 11.03 19.79
C ALA A 509 5.00 10.03 20.79
N LYS A 510 5.66 9.76 21.93
CA LYS A 510 5.11 8.96 23.04
C LYS A 510 3.80 9.53 23.59
N GLY A 511 3.58 10.85 23.49
CA GLY A 511 2.36 11.52 23.96
C GLY A 511 1.14 11.29 23.07
N THR A 512 1.35 11.04 21.77
CA THR A 512 0.26 10.99 20.77
C THR A 512 -0.13 9.55 20.41
N GLN A 513 0.82 8.60 20.48
CA GLN A 513 0.56 7.17 20.29
C GLN A 513 1.31 6.37 21.35
N SER A 514 0.58 5.87 22.35
CA SER A 514 1.11 5.00 23.41
C SER A 514 1.40 3.60 22.86
N ASN A 515 2.34 3.47 21.93
CA ASN A 515 2.81 2.18 21.44
C ASN A 515 3.85 1.62 22.45
N PRO A 516 3.59 0.48 23.13
CA PRO A 516 4.51 -0.08 24.11
C PRO A 516 5.90 -0.35 23.51
N HIS A 517 5.98 -0.70 22.23
CA HIS A 517 7.24 -1.00 21.54
C HIS A 517 8.11 0.25 21.37
N LEU A 518 7.52 1.42 21.09
CA LEU A 518 8.25 2.69 21.01
C LEU A 518 8.86 3.06 22.38
N SER A 519 8.13 2.77 23.46
CA SER A 519 8.63 3.03 24.82
C SER A 519 9.83 2.14 25.16
N GLN A 520 9.83 0.89 24.68
CA GLN A 520 10.95 -0.04 24.84
C GLN A 520 12.15 0.36 24.00
N LEU A 521 11.96 0.84 22.76
CA LEU A 521 13.03 1.44 21.96
C LEU A 521 13.65 2.64 22.67
N LEU A 522 12.85 3.59 23.16
CA LEU A 522 13.37 4.75 23.90
C LEU A 522 14.18 4.34 25.13
N LEU A 523 13.73 3.30 25.85
CA LEU A 523 14.42 2.77 27.02
C LEU A 523 15.74 2.09 26.63
N ARG A 524 15.80 1.40 25.48
CA ARG A 524 17.04 0.82 24.96
C ARG A 524 18.01 1.89 24.47
N LEU A 525 17.53 2.89 23.75
CA LEU A 525 18.32 4.03 23.29
C LEU A 525 18.90 4.83 24.46
N ASP A 526 18.16 4.90 25.57
CA ASP A 526 18.56 5.57 26.80
C ASP A 526 18.98 4.62 27.93
N PHE A 527 19.39 3.39 27.62
CA PHE A 527 19.72 2.37 28.63
C PHE A 527 20.84 2.82 29.60
N ASN A 528 21.76 3.65 29.11
CA ASN A 528 22.83 4.26 29.93
C ASN A 528 22.48 5.66 30.47
N LYS A 529 21.22 6.10 30.34
CA LYS A 529 20.78 7.49 30.56
C LYS A 529 21.60 8.50 29.78
N TYR A 530 22.20 8.14 28.65
CA TYR A 530 23.10 9.03 27.92
C TYR A 530 22.39 10.29 27.45
N TYR A 531 21.14 10.15 26.99
CA TYR A 531 20.33 11.27 26.52
C TYR A 531 19.59 11.96 27.67
N SER A 532 19.09 11.20 28.65
CA SER A 532 18.48 11.76 29.87
C SER A 532 19.47 12.52 30.78
N LEU A 533 20.74 12.10 30.81
CA LEU A 533 21.82 12.81 31.51
C LEU A 533 22.44 13.90 30.63
N ALA A 534 22.32 13.85 29.30
CA ALA A 534 22.78 14.94 28.42
C ALA A 534 22.00 16.24 28.65
N GLU A 535 20.75 16.19 29.07
CA GLU A 535 20.03 17.37 29.61
C GLU A 535 20.73 17.97 30.85
N GLY A 536 21.56 17.20 31.56
CA GLY A 536 22.43 17.67 32.64
C GLY A 536 23.93 17.77 32.29
N ALA A 537 24.40 17.19 31.18
CA ALA A 537 25.82 17.14 30.79
C ALA A 537 26.20 18.20 29.74
N ILE A 538 25.25 18.71 28.95
CA ILE A 538 25.46 19.92 28.12
C ILE A 538 25.81 21.13 29.01
N ALA A 539 25.38 21.13 30.28
CA ALA A 539 25.77 22.13 31.27
C ALA A 539 27.17 21.93 31.90
N ARG A 540 27.86 20.80 31.67
CA ARG A 540 29.18 20.51 32.28
C ARG A 540 30.36 20.50 31.32
N LEU A 541 30.14 20.62 30.02
CA LEU A 541 31.20 20.63 29.00
C LEU A 541 31.48 22.01 28.38
N LEU A 542 30.78 23.06 28.82
CA LEU A 542 31.26 24.43 28.65
C LEU A 542 32.14 24.77 29.86
N PRO A 543 33.43 25.08 29.67
CA PRO A 543 34.23 25.63 30.76
C PRO A 543 33.58 26.96 31.19
N ALA A 544 33.27 27.08 32.48
CA ALA A 544 33.10 28.39 33.08
C ALA A 544 34.48 29.07 33.07
N SER A 545 34.52 30.26 32.45
CA SER A 545 35.64 31.19 32.29
C SER A 545 36.82 30.74 31.43
#